data_AF-A0A3M0YWV3-F1
#
_entry.id   AF-A0A3M0YWV3-F1
#
_cell.length_a   1.000
_cell.length_b   1.000
_cell.length_c   1.000
_cell.angle_alpha   90.00
_cell.angle_beta   90.00
_cell.angle_gamma   90.00
#
_symmetry.space_group_name_H-M   'P 1'
#
loop_
_entity.id
_entity.type
_entity.pdbx_description
1 polymer ?
#
loop_
_entity_poly.entity_id
_entity_poly.type
_entity_poly.pdbx_seq_one_letter_code
_entity_poly.pdbx_strand_id
1 'polypeptide(L)'
;MNHRIDANLVLNHELQDILFSARSLRFAHTKDEIFQLLESDLRDGKWEVRYALPDGREVVEAEVVRVKNGICANYTEPYMRRRDPDCMVIADQRPSDKPLFSDRFGYSFDKLRGETFDWLKKQDL
;
A
#
# COMPACT_ATOMS: atom_id res chain seq x y z
N MET A 1 -6.63 -11.15 18.06
CA MET A 1 -5.46 -11.74 17.37
C MET A 1 -4.22 -11.09 17.97
N ASN A 2 -3.22 -11.87 18.40
CA ASN A 2 -1.99 -11.32 18.98
C ASN A 2 -1.05 -10.92 17.84
N HIS A 3 -1.14 -9.67 17.39
CA HIS A 3 -0.16 -9.10 16.47
C HIS A 3 1.17 -8.96 17.22
N ARG A 4 2.12 -9.88 16.99
CA ARG A 4 3.49 -9.74 17.51
C ARG A 4 4.26 -8.85 16.54
N ILE A 5 4.43 -7.58 16.90
CA ILE A 5 5.39 -6.70 16.23
C ILE A 5 6.80 -7.22 16.53
N ASP A 6 7.67 -7.22 15.53
CA ASP A 6 9.09 -7.56 15.72
C ASP A 6 9.69 -6.67 16.82
N ALA A 7 10.30 -7.30 17.82
CA ALA A 7 10.88 -6.63 18.98
C ALA A 7 12.01 -5.65 18.60
N ASN A 8 12.54 -5.75 17.39
CA ASN A 8 13.60 -4.87 16.88
C ASN A 8 13.09 -3.56 16.24
N LEU A 9 11.76 -3.37 16.11
CA LEU A 9 11.19 -2.18 15.49
C LEU A 9 10.91 -1.07 16.52
N VAL A 10 11.56 0.09 16.35
CA VAL A 10 11.23 1.31 17.09
C VAL A 10 10.18 2.09 16.29
N LEU A 11 8.92 1.97 16.69
CA LEU A 11 7.78 2.56 16.00
C LEU A 11 7.20 3.75 16.79
N ASN A 12 6.78 4.80 16.09
CA ASN A 12 6.01 5.87 16.69
C ASN A 12 4.58 5.40 17.00
N HIS A 13 3.86 6.17 17.83
CA HIS A 13 2.51 5.81 18.26
C HIS A 13 1.52 5.63 17.09
N GLU A 14 1.61 6.47 16.06
CA GLU A 14 0.72 6.39 14.90
C GLU A 14 0.92 5.09 14.11
N LEU A 15 2.17 4.67 13.90
CA LEU A 15 2.48 3.41 13.22
C LEU A 15 2.07 2.21 14.05
N GLN A 16 2.28 2.24 15.37
CA GLN A 16 1.80 1.20 16.27
C GLN A 16 0.28 1.04 16.16
N ASP A 17 -0.46 2.15 16.23
CA ASP A 17 -1.91 2.17 16.11
C ASP A 17 -2.39 1.59 14.76
N ILE A 18 -1.71 1.91 13.65
CA ILE A 18 -2.01 1.33 12.34
C ILE A 18 -1.80 -0.19 12.34
N LEU A 19 -0.63 -0.66 12.76
CA LEU A 19 -0.26 -2.07 12.69
C LEU A 19 -1.08 -2.94 13.65
N PHE A 20 -1.45 -2.43 14.83
CA PHE A 20 -2.28 -3.16 15.80
C PHE A 20 -3.76 -3.19 15.42
N SER A 21 -4.23 -2.20 14.66
CA SER A 21 -5.64 -2.11 14.24
C SER A 21 -5.91 -2.75 12.88
N ALA A 22 -4.86 -3.01 12.10
CA ALA A 22 -4.94 -3.65 10.78
C ALA A 22 -5.68 -5.00 10.83
N ARG A 23 -6.35 -5.35 9.72
CA ARG A 23 -7.13 -6.59 9.60
C ARG A 23 -6.25 -7.83 9.78
N SER A 24 -5.07 -7.80 9.17
CA SER A 24 -4.00 -8.76 9.40
C SER A 24 -2.66 -8.07 9.28
N LEU A 25 -1.63 -8.70 9.84
CA LEU A 25 -0.26 -8.19 9.80
C LEU A 25 0.69 -9.37 9.54
N ARG A 26 1.44 -9.32 8.44
CA ARG A 26 2.43 -10.34 8.06
C ARG A 26 3.81 -9.70 7.93
N PHE A 27 4.80 -10.27 8.61
CA PHE A 27 6.20 -9.88 8.46
C PHE A 27 6.95 -10.95 7.66
N ALA A 28 7.83 -10.50 6.77
CA ALA A 28 8.80 -11.36 6.11
C ALA A 28 10.20 -10.82 6.36
N HIS A 29 11.04 -11.64 6.99
CA HIS A 29 12.43 -11.34 7.34
C HIS A 29 13.41 -11.85 6.28
N THR A 30 12.97 -12.77 5.44
CA THR A 30 13.79 -13.39 4.39
C THR A 30 13.08 -13.38 3.04
N LYS A 31 13.85 -13.55 1.96
CA LYS A 31 13.28 -13.68 0.62
C LYS A 31 12.37 -14.91 0.50
N ASP A 32 12.74 -16.01 1.14
CA ASP A 32 11.96 -17.25 1.11
C ASP A 32 10.61 -17.08 1.82
N GLU A 33 10.57 -16.32 2.93
CA GLU A 33 9.31 -15.94 3.58
C GLU A 33 8.43 -15.09 2.67
N ILE A 34 9.00 -14.15 1.91
CA ILE A 34 8.23 -13.37 0.92
C ILE A 34 7.59 -14.31 -0.11
N PHE A 35 8.34 -15.27 -0.65
CA PHE A 35 7.80 -16.24 -1.60
C PHE A 35 6.71 -17.11 -0.98
N GLN A 36 6.92 -17.58 0.26
CA GLN A 36 5.93 -18.39 0.97
C GLN A 36 4.62 -17.61 1.19
N LEU A 37 4.70 -16.33 1.58
CA LEU A 37 3.54 -15.46 1.73
C LEU A 37 2.79 -15.30 0.40
N LEU A 38 3.50 -14.96 -0.68
CA LEU A 38 2.90 -14.82 -2.00
C LEU A 38 2.24 -16.12 -2.47
N GLU A 39 2.90 -17.27 -2.29
CA GLU A 39 2.37 -18.58 -2.69
C GLU A 39 1.13 -18.98 -1.89
N SER A 40 1.05 -18.61 -0.61
CA SER A 40 -0.11 -18.93 0.24
C SER A 40 -1.42 -18.28 -0.23
N ASP A 41 -1.31 -17.12 -0.90
CA ASP A 41 -2.47 -16.40 -1.43
C ASP A 41 -2.85 -16.90 -2.84
N LEU A 42 -1.96 -17.63 -3.53
CA LEU A 42 -2.27 -18.20 -4.85
C LEU A 42 -3.38 -19.24 -4.77
N ARG A 43 -4.24 -19.25 -5.77
CA ARG A 43 -5.23 -20.28 -6.08
C ARG A 43 -4.99 -20.75 -7.50
N ASP A 44 -4.73 -22.04 -7.67
CA ASP A 44 -4.33 -22.63 -8.97
C ASP A 44 -3.15 -21.91 -9.63
N GLY A 45 -2.20 -21.42 -8.81
CA GLY A 45 -1.03 -20.68 -9.27
C GLY A 45 -1.31 -19.23 -9.68
N LYS A 46 -2.49 -18.68 -9.39
CA LYS A 46 -2.87 -17.31 -9.72
C LYS A 46 -3.45 -16.54 -8.53
N TRP A 47 -3.31 -15.22 -8.56
CA TRP A 47 -3.93 -14.30 -7.61
C TRP A 47 -4.14 -12.94 -8.27
N GLU A 48 -5.16 -12.19 -7.88
CA GLU A 48 -5.37 -10.82 -8.36
C GLU A 48 -5.16 -9.82 -7.22
N VAL A 49 -4.27 -8.87 -7.44
CA VAL A 49 -4.13 -7.70 -6.58
C VAL A 49 -5.27 -6.76 -6.89
N ARG A 50 -6.20 -6.59 -5.94
CA ARG A 50 -7.42 -5.80 -6.10
C ARG A 50 -7.59 -4.82 -4.95
N TYR A 51 -8.14 -3.66 -5.26
CA TYR A 51 -8.52 -2.65 -4.27
C TYR A 51 -10.02 -2.44 -4.28
N ALA A 52 -10.64 -2.54 -3.11
CA ALA A 52 -12.02 -2.13 -2.91
C ALA A 52 -12.07 -0.62 -2.62
N LEU A 53 -12.85 0.11 -3.43
CA LEU A 53 -13.07 1.54 -3.29
C LEU A 53 -14.30 1.83 -2.40
N PRO A 54 -14.37 3.01 -1.75
CA PRO A 54 -15.50 3.36 -0.88
C PRO A 54 -16.88 3.38 -1.56
N ASP A 55 -16.91 3.52 -2.89
CA ASP A 55 -18.14 3.48 -3.70
C ASP A 55 -18.58 2.05 -4.07
N GLY A 56 -17.90 1.02 -3.57
CA GLY A 56 -18.19 -0.39 -3.80
C GLY A 56 -17.59 -0.95 -5.09
N ARG A 57 -16.85 -0.15 -5.87
CA ARG A 57 -16.11 -0.67 -7.02
C ARG A 57 -14.86 -1.43 -6.56
N GLU A 58 -14.51 -2.45 -7.32
CA GLU A 58 -13.21 -3.12 -7.21
C GLU A 58 -12.35 -2.79 -8.43
N VAL A 59 -11.09 -2.50 -8.19
CA VAL A 59 -10.10 -2.23 -9.24
C VAL A 59 -9.04 -3.32 -9.20
N VAL A 60 -8.84 -4.02 -10.32
CA VAL A 60 -7.73 -4.98 -10.49
C VAL A 60 -6.48 -4.22 -10.93
N GLU A 61 -5.46 -4.27 -10.09
CA GLU A 61 -4.17 -3.62 -10.35
C GLU A 61 -3.25 -4.55 -11.16
N ALA A 62 -3.16 -5.81 -10.74
CA ALA A 62 -2.27 -6.78 -11.36
C ALA A 62 -2.75 -8.23 -11.17
N GLU A 63 -2.51 -9.07 -12.18
CA GLU A 63 -2.61 -10.53 -12.07
C GLU A 63 -1.23 -11.09 -11.69
N VAL A 64 -1.16 -11.79 -10.56
CA VAL A 64 0.03 -12.47 -10.05
C VAL A 64 -0.05 -13.94 -10.43
N VAL A 65 1.00 -14.46 -11.06
CA VAL A 65 1.05 -15.83 -11.59
C VAL A 65 2.34 -16.53 -11.16
N ARG A 66 2.22 -17.77 -10.69
CA ARG A 66 3.37 -18.67 -10.50
C ARG A 66 3.90 -19.12 -11.84
N VAL A 67 5.16 -18.82 -12.11
CA VAL A 67 5.91 -19.28 -13.27
C VAL A 67 7.02 -20.24 -12.84
N LYS A 68 7.64 -20.93 -13.81
CA LYS A 68 8.67 -21.95 -13.54
C LYS A 68 9.80 -21.46 -12.63
N ASN A 69 10.19 -20.19 -12.78
CA ASN A 69 11.34 -19.60 -12.10
C ASN A 69 10.96 -18.55 -11.04
N GLY A 70 9.68 -18.49 -10.61
CA GLY A 70 9.26 -17.54 -9.58
C GLY A 70 7.84 -17.04 -9.75
N ILE A 71 7.62 -15.78 -9.39
CA ILE A 71 6.32 -15.09 -9.43
C ILE A 71 6.38 -13.96 -10.46
N CYS A 72 5.36 -13.85 -11.30
CA CYS A 72 5.21 -12.79 -12.28
C CYS A 72 4.00 -11.92 -11.91
N ALA A 73 4.16 -10.60 -11.88
CA ALA A 73 3.06 -9.65 -11.71
C ALA A 73 2.79 -8.97 -13.06
N ASN A 74 1.61 -9.21 -13.62
CA ASN A 74 1.14 -8.66 -14.88
C ASN A 74 0.18 -7.51 -14.59
N TYR A 75 0.64 -6.28 -14.82
CA TYR A 75 -0.19 -5.09 -14.66
C TYR A 75 -1.20 -4.97 -15.80
N THR A 76 -2.40 -4.46 -15.49
CA THR A 76 -3.49 -4.32 -16.47
C THR A 76 -3.19 -3.26 -17.53
N GLU A 77 -2.38 -2.26 -17.20
CA GLU A 77 -1.99 -1.18 -18.10
C GLU A 77 -0.56 -1.36 -18.67
N PRO A 78 -0.38 -1.26 -20.01
CA PRO A 78 0.94 -1.35 -20.62
C PRO A 78 1.80 -0.10 -20.39
N TYR A 79 1.19 1.03 -20.02
CA TYR A 79 1.86 2.33 -19.91
C TYR A 79 2.33 2.64 -18.49
N MET A 80 3.30 1.86 -18.01
CA MET A 80 3.99 2.10 -16.74
C MET A 80 5.03 3.23 -16.85
N ARG A 81 4.61 4.45 -17.23
CA ARG A 81 5.52 5.62 -17.26
C ARG A 81 5.41 6.44 -15.98
N ARG A 82 6.52 6.46 -15.23
CA ARG A 82 6.74 7.23 -13.99
C ARG A 82 6.88 8.76 -14.21
N ARG A 83 6.28 9.32 -15.26
CA ARG A 83 6.55 10.70 -15.71
C ARG A 83 5.27 11.45 -16.07
N ASP A 84 4.25 11.33 -15.25
CA ASP A 84 3.23 12.36 -15.23
C ASP A 84 3.85 13.59 -14.51
N PRO A 85 4.05 14.73 -15.20
CA PRO A 85 4.64 15.92 -14.57
C PRO A 85 3.79 16.43 -13.40
N ASP A 86 2.50 16.08 -13.34
CA ASP A 86 1.55 16.55 -12.34
C ASP A 86 1.34 15.55 -11.18
N CYS A 87 2.15 14.49 -11.05
CA CYS A 87 1.98 13.48 -10.00
C CYS A 87 2.74 13.78 -8.69
N MET A 88 3.67 14.74 -8.66
CA MET A 88 4.43 15.08 -7.46
C MET A 88 3.80 16.25 -6.72
N VAL A 89 3.15 15.97 -5.58
CA VAL A 89 2.55 17.00 -4.72
C VAL A 89 3.16 16.89 -3.33
N ILE A 90 4.13 17.76 -3.04
CA ILE A 90 4.95 17.72 -1.82
C ILE A 90 5.00 19.04 -1.06
N ALA A 91 4.51 20.13 -1.65
CA ALA A 91 4.62 21.45 -1.05
C ALA A 91 3.58 21.62 0.06
N ASP A 92 4.08 21.67 1.29
CA ASP A 92 3.36 22.00 2.51
C ASP A 92 3.42 23.52 2.77
N GLN A 93 3.10 23.96 3.99
CA GLN A 93 3.13 25.39 4.34
C GLN A 93 4.54 26.00 4.45
N ARG A 94 5.60 25.22 4.19
CA ARG A 94 6.98 25.73 4.18
C ARG A 94 7.31 26.35 2.83
N PRO A 95 8.31 27.26 2.76
CA PRO A 95 8.72 27.86 1.49
C PRO A 95 9.05 26.80 0.44
N SER A 96 8.35 26.85 -0.70
CA SER A 96 8.52 25.93 -1.83
C SER A 96 8.36 26.68 -3.15
N ASP A 97 9.04 26.20 -4.18
CA ASP A 97 8.88 26.62 -5.57
C ASP A 97 7.74 25.89 -6.29
N LYS A 98 7.08 24.94 -5.60
CA LYS A 98 6.02 24.09 -6.14
C LYS A 98 4.64 24.58 -5.68
N PRO A 99 3.57 24.31 -6.46
CA PRO A 99 2.20 24.59 -6.03
C PRO A 99 1.89 23.90 -4.69
N LEU A 100 1.33 24.65 -3.75
CA LEU A 100 0.92 24.11 -2.45
C LEU A 100 -0.15 23.04 -2.64
N PHE A 101 -0.07 21.96 -1.86
CA PHE A 101 -1.08 20.91 -1.86
C PHE A 101 -2.48 21.47 -1.57
N SER A 102 -2.58 22.39 -0.60
CA SER A 102 -3.84 23.03 -0.23
C SER A 102 -4.44 23.87 -1.35
N ASP A 103 -3.61 24.51 -2.17
CA ASP A 103 -4.10 25.34 -3.27
C ASP A 103 -4.66 24.46 -4.39
N ARG A 104 -4.04 23.29 -4.62
CA ARG A 104 -4.48 22.34 -5.66
C ARG A 104 -5.74 21.55 -5.26
N PHE A 105 -5.84 21.13 -4.00
CA PHE A 105 -6.88 20.20 -3.57
C PHE A 105 -7.92 20.79 -2.60
N GLY A 106 -7.69 22.01 -2.10
CA GLY A 106 -8.63 22.71 -1.21
C GLY A 106 -8.64 22.22 0.23
N TYR A 107 -7.67 21.39 0.65
CA TYR A 107 -7.54 20.91 2.03
C TYR A 107 -6.07 20.63 2.40
N SER A 108 -5.76 20.45 3.69
CA SER A 108 -4.38 20.24 4.16
C SER A 108 -3.92 18.78 4.07
N PHE A 109 -2.59 18.56 4.04
CA PHE A 109 -2.00 17.22 4.11
C PHE A 109 -2.42 16.44 5.36
N ASP A 110 -2.66 17.11 6.49
CA ASP A 110 -3.06 16.45 7.74
C ASP A 110 -4.37 15.67 7.59
N LYS A 111 -5.32 16.22 6.81
CA LYS A 111 -6.57 15.54 6.50
C LYS A 111 -6.32 14.29 5.65
N LEU A 112 -5.52 14.39 4.58
CA LEU A 112 -5.15 13.24 3.74
C LEU A 112 -4.45 12.15 4.55
N ARG A 113 -3.52 12.55 5.42
CA ARG A 113 -2.76 11.66 6.29
C ARG A 113 -3.71 10.88 7.20
N GLY A 114 -4.65 11.56 7.87
CA GLY A 114 -5.65 10.93 8.73
C GLY A 114 -6.51 9.92 7.97
N GLU A 115 -7.06 10.32 6.82
CA GLU A 115 -7.88 9.44 5.97
C GLU A 115 -7.09 8.21 5.50
N THR A 116 -5.82 8.38 5.15
CA THR A 116 -4.92 7.29 4.75
C THR A 116 -4.70 6.31 5.90
N PHE A 117 -4.46 6.81 7.11
CA PHE A 117 -4.25 5.97 8.29
C PHE A 117 -5.50 5.17 8.64
N ASP A 118 -6.67 5.80 8.62
CA ASP A 118 -7.94 5.13 8.84
C ASP A 118 -8.27 4.07 7.79
N TRP A 119 -7.83 4.28 6.55
CA TRP A 119 -7.94 3.28 5.49
C TRP A 119 -6.98 2.11 5.69
N LEU A 120 -5.70 2.37 6.02
CA LEU A 120 -4.68 1.34 6.26
C LEU A 120 -5.06 0.39 7.41
N LYS A 121 -5.66 0.91 8.47
CA LYS A 121 -6.18 0.10 9.60
C LYS A 121 -7.23 -0.93 9.19
N LYS A 122 -7.82 -0.81 7.99
CA LYS A 122 -8.85 -1.75 7.49
C LYS A 122 -8.29 -2.77 6.50
N GLN A 123 -7.00 -2.68 6.16
CA GLN A 123 -6.37 -3.54 5.16
C GLN A 123 -5.63 -4.72 5.79
N ASP A 124 -5.32 -5.71 4.97
CA ASP A 124 -4.35 -6.77 5.26
C ASP A 124 -2.94 -6.21 4.99
N LEU A 125 -2.11 -6.09 6.03
CA LEU A 125 -0.77 -5.49 6.00
C LEU A 125 0.36 -6.52 6.05
#